data_AF-A0A7S2XQQ9-F1
#
_entry.id   AF-A0A7S2XQQ9-F1
#
_cell.length_a   1.000
_cell.length_b   1.000
_cell.length_c   1.000
_cell.angle_alpha   90.00
_cell.angle_beta   90.00
_cell.angle_gamma   90.00
#
_symmetry.space_group_name_H-M   'P 1'
#
loop_
_entity.id
_entity.type
_entity.pdbx_description
1 polymer ?
#
loop_
_entity_poly.entity_id
_entity_poly.type
_entity_poly.pdbx_seq_one_letter_code
_entity_poly.pdbx_strand_id
1 'polypeptide(L)'
;VRMTGSCVKSTARRYLTKSLFKKACSCPHKLVYSLDPQKYPVKEERGTLMKSLADDGRKIGAYSRLLYPNGVAIGEQRPGHKNSTFLTGRHDNLDALVEETRSLLNDNSEITIFEGAVRSGPYLIRADILTKSSDTNNELHLMEVKAKSWDSRKDQNETLLGKRGKSIQANYRPYIQDVAFQKMVVQQAFPEYKVTAWLVMPDKAKTNSQIPNLNTLFQKSEVDFDLDEKSRE
;
A
#
# COMPACT_ATOMS: atom_id res chain seq x y z
N VAL A 1 -40.51 25.52 20.35
CA VAL A 1 -39.68 25.90 19.18
C VAL A 1 -39.13 24.63 18.56
N ARG A 2 -39.63 24.25 17.37
CA ARG A 2 -39.08 23.13 16.58
C ARG A 2 -37.69 23.55 16.10
N MET A 3 -36.64 22.83 16.51
CA MET A 3 -35.37 22.88 15.81
C MET A 3 -35.26 21.64 14.92
N THR A 4 -35.71 21.81 13.69
CA THR A 4 -35.37 20.93 12.56
C THR A 4 -33.90 21.13 12.24
N GLY A 5 -33.03 20.33 12.87
CA GLY A 5 -31.63 20.19 12.48
C GLY A 5 -31.55 19.44 11.16
N SER A 6 -31.42 20.20 10.08
CA SER A 6 -31.26 19.71 8.70
C SER A 6 -30.09 18.73 8.57
N CYS A 7 -30.36 17.68 7.81
CA CYS A 7 -29.48 16.58 7.47
C CYS A 7 -28.33 17.05 6.56
N VAL A 8 -27.08 16.93 7.01
CA VAL A 8 -25.92 16.95 6.10
C VAL A 8 -25.56 15.51 5.76
N LYS A 9 -26.33 14.91 4.84
CA LYS A 9 -25.91 13.68 4.15
C LYS A 9 -24.72 14.03 3.27
N SER A 10 -23.49 13.74 3.72
CA SER A 10 -22.37 13.68 2.78
C SER A 10 -22.58 12.41 1.94
N THR A 11 -23.02 12.58 0.70
CA THR A 11 -23.28 11.51 -0.27
C THR A 11 -22.00 10.98 -0.95
N ALA A 12 -20.82 11.53 -0.65
CA ALA A 12 -19.55 10.99 -1.12
C ALA A 12 -19.25 9.67 -0.39
N ARG A 13 -19.12 8.56 -1.14
CA ARG A 13 -18.62 7.29 -0.59
C ARG A 13 -17.28 7.54 0.09
N ARG A 14 -17.22 7.38 1.41
CA ARG A 14 -15.99 7.51 2.18
C ARG A 14 -15.39 6.13 2.37
N TYR A 15 -14.12 6.01 2.01
CA TYR A 15 -13.35 4.79 2.20
C TYR A 15 -12.40 4.95 3.38
N LEU A 16 -12.20 3.87 4.14
CA LEU A 16 -11.05 3.75 5.01
C LEU A 16 -9.81 3.51 4.14
N THR A 17 -9.08 4.59 3.87
CA THR A 17 -7.83 4.54 3.10
C THR A 17 -6.63 4.21 3.97
N LYS A 18 -5.53 3.82 3.34
CA LYS A 18 -4.20 3.64 3.99
C LYS A 18 -3.85 4.79 4.95
N SER A 19 -4.04 6.03 4.52
CA SER A 19 -3.76 7.21 5.35
C SER A 19 -4.66 7.30 6.59
N LEU A 20 -5.95 6.98 6.45
CA LEU A 20 -6.93 7.01 7.54
C LEU A 20 -6.73 5.84 8.52
N PHE A 21 -6.40 4.66 8.01
CA PHE A 21 -6.05 3.49 8.83
C PHE A 21 -4.84 3.79 9.71
N LYS A 22 -3.77 4.35 9.15
CA LYS A 22 -2.57 4.74 9.93
C LYS A 22 -2.87 5.76 11.03
N LYS A 23 -3.74 6.74 10.75
CA LYS A 23 -4.22 7.68 11.78
C LYS A 23 -4.96 6.95 12.89
N ALA A 24 -5.89 6.04 12.55
CA ALA A 24 -6.66 5.25 13.51
C ALA A 24 -5.76 4.35 14.38
N CYS A 25 -4.73 3.71 13.81
CA CYS A 25 -3.76 2.92 14.56
C CYS A 25 -2.95 3.76 15.57
N SER A 26 -2.73 5.04 15.28
CA SER A 26 -2.06 5.96 16.22
C SER A 26 -2.99 6.40 17.36
N CYS A 27 -4.25 6.65 17.05
CA CYS A 27 -5.31 7.00 18.00
C CYS A 27 -6.65 6.86 17.27
N PRO A 28 -7.57 5.97 17.69
CA PRO A 28 -8.84 5.75 17.01
C PRO A 28 -9.67 7.03 16.87
N HIS A 29 -9.60 7.93 17.85
CA HIS A 29 -10.36 9.17 17.85
C HIS A 29 -9.89 10.17 16.77
N LYS A 30 -8.63 10.10 16.31
CA LYS A 30 -8.15 10.90 15.16
C LYS A 30 -8.86 10.56 13.86
N LEU A 31 -9.46 9.38 13.76
CA LEU A 31 -10.30 9.01 12.63
C LEU A 31 -11.56 9.89 12.59
N VAL A 32 -12.21 10.11 13.75
CA VAL A 32 -13.40 10.97 13.87
C VAL A 32 -13.09 12.39 13.39
N TYR A 33 -11.96 12.96 13.82
CA TYR A 33 -11.54 14.30 13.38
C TYR A 33 -11.25 14.35 11.89
N SER A 34 -10.64 13.30 11.33
CA SER A 34 -10.34 13.24 9.90
C SER A 34 -11.59 13.06 9.02
N LEU A 35 -12.70 12.60 9.60
CA LEU A 35 -13.97 12.37 8.89
C LEU A 35 -14.88 13.60 8.88
N ASP A 36 -14.59 14.63 9.67
CA ASP A 36 -15.34 15.89 9.66
C ASP A 36 -14.40 17.10 9.62
N PRO A 37 -13.77 17.38 8.46
CA PRO A 37 -12.80 18.47 8.33
C PRO A 37 -13.44 19.85 8.49
N GLN A 38 -14.76 19.98 8.28
CA GLN A 38 -15.49 21.23 8.48
C GLN A 38 -15.57 21.57 9.97
N LYS A 39 -15.82 20.57 10.83
CA LYS A 39 -15.86 20.73 12.28
C LYS A 39 -14.48 20.71 12.93
N TYR A 40 -13.55 19.95 12.37
CA TYR A 40 -12.19 19.78 12.90
C TYR A 40 -11.15 20.11 11.82
N PRO A 41 -10.97 21.40 11.48
CA PRO A 41 -9.97 21.81 10.51
C PRO A 41 -8.57 21.43 11.01
N VAL A 42 -7.86 20.67 10.19
CA VAL A 42 -6.47 20.29 10.48
C VAL A 42 -5.56 21.40 10.00
N LYS A 43 -4.74 21.98 10.89
CA LYS A 43 -3.61 22.82 10.45
C LYS A 43 -2.61 21.92 9.72
N GLU A 44 -2.45 22.13 8.42
CA GLU A 44 -1.36 21.49 7.68
C GLU A 44 -0.03 22.11 8.11
N GLU A 45 0.66 21.48 9.07
CA GLU A 45 2.06 21.80 9.32
C GLU A 45 2.92 21.22 8.20
N ARG A 46 3.03 21.96 7.08
CA ARG A 46 3.98 21.66 6.01
C ARG A 46 5.38 22.15 6.39
N GLY A 47 5.94 21.60 7.46
CA GLY A 47 7.33 21.84 7.83
C GLY A 47 8.32 21.29 6.78
N THR A 48 9.54 21.82 6.78
CA THR A 48 10.64 21.38 5.89
C THR A 48 10.91 19.87 5.98
N LEU A 49 10.82 19.30 7.18
CA LEU A 49 10.95 17.86 7.42
C LEU A 49 9.87 17.04 6.71
N MET A 50 8.60 17.48 6.75
CA MET A 50 7.50 16.75 6.12
C MET A 50 7.63 16.74 4.59
N LYS A 51 8.10 17.87 4.01
CA LYS A 51 8.42 17.95 2.58
C LYS A 51 9.56 16.99 2.21
N SER A 52 10.64 16.99 2.98
CA SER A 52 11.77 16.06 2.77
C SER A 52 11.32 14.60 2.80
N LEU A 53 10.51 14.22 3.79
CA LEU A 53 10.00 12.85 3.91
C LEU A 53 9.10 12.46 2.73
N ALA A 54 8.27 13.38 2.25
CA ALA A 54 7.44 13.17 1.06
C ALA A 54 8.29 13.04 -0.22
N ASP A 55 9.35 13.84 -0.34
CA ASP A 55 10.27 13.77 -1.48
C ASP A 55 11.08 12.47 -1.49
N ASP A 56 11.54 12.01 -0.33
CA ASP A 56 12.25 10.73 -0.23
C ASP A 56 11.33 9.54 -0.53
N GLY A 57 10.07 9.59 -0.08
CA GLY A 57 9.03 8.65 -0.50
C GLY A 57 8.81 8.62 -2.01
N ARG A 58 8.75 9.80 -2.65
CA ARG A 58 8.60 9.92 -4.11
C ARG A 58 9.80 9.33 -4.85
N LYS A 59 11.03 9.61 -4.40
CA LYS A 59 12.26 9.10 -5.00
C LYS A 59 12.33 7.57 -4.92
N ILE A 60 12.07 6.99 -3.75
CA ILE A 60 12.13 5.53 -3.60
C ILE A 60 11.03 4.83 -4.40
N GLY A 61 9.83 5.43 -4.49
CA GLY A 61 8.76 4.94 -5.35
C GLY A 61 9.17 4.95 -6.83
N ALA A 62 9.68 6.08 -7.32
CA ALA A 62 10.17 6.18 -8.71
C ALA A 62 11.31 5.18 -8.98
N TYR A 63 12.25 5.02 -8.04
CA TYR A 63 13.34 4.07 -8.14
C TYR A 63 12.83 2.61 -8.21
N SER A 64 11.82 2.26 -7.42
CA SER A 64 11.25 0.91 -7.42
C SER A 64 10.62 0.53 -8.76
N ARG A 65 10.11 1.49 -9.53
CA ARG A 65 9.58 1.23 -10.88
C ARG A 65 10.66 0.75 -11.85
N LEU A 66 11.92 1.16 -11.65
CA LEU A 66 13.04 0.73 -12.50
C LEU A 66 13.31 -0.77 -12.39
N LEU A 67 12.84 -1.42 -11.33
CA LEU A 67 12.95 -2.87 -11.13
C LEU A 67 11.98 -3.67 -11.98
N TYR A 68 10.91 -3.01 -12.46
CA TYR A 68 9.84 -3.63 -13.23
C TYR A 68 9.65 -2.82 -14.51
N PRO A 69 10.58 -2.93 -15.49
CA PRO A 69 10.58 -2.08 -16.68
C PRO A 69 9.31 -2.22 -17.54
N ASN A 70 8.63 -3.36 -17.45
CA ASN A 70 7.36 -3.63 -18.15
C ASN A 70 6.13 -3.30 -17.28
N GLY A 71 6.34 -2.69 -16.11
CA GLY A 71 5.27 -2.35 -15.17
C GLY A 71 4.39 -1.22 -15.66
N VAL A 72 3.14 -1.27 -15.24
CA VAL A 72 2.05 -0.46 -15.78
C VAL A 72 1.48 0.43 -14.67
N ALA A 73 1.58 1.75 -14.79
CA ALA A 73 1.10 2.66 -13.75
C ALA A 73 -0.36 3.07 -13.95
N ILE A 74 -1.18 2.90 -12.91
CA ILE A 74 -2.61 3.26 -12.90
C ILE A 74 -2.81 4.78 -12.88
N GLY A 75 -3.68 5.29 -13.74
CA GLY A 75 -3.98 6.72 -13.86
C GLY A 75 -2.95 7.56 -14.64
N GLU A 76 -1.93 6.94 -15.24
CA GLU A 76 -0.95 7.61 -16.12
C GLU A 76 -1.32 7.45 -17.61
N GLN A 77 -1.04 8.47 -18.42
CA GLN A 77 -1.33 8.46 -19.87
C GLN A 77 -0.53 7.41 -20.62
N ARG A 78 -1.22 6.59 -21.42
CA ARG A 78 -0.61 5.57 -22.28
C ARG A 78 -1.06 5.73 -23.73
N PRO A 79 -0.15 5.57 -24.71
CA PRO A 79 -0.51 5.50 -26.11
C PRO A 79 -1.55 4.39 -26.36
N GLY A 80 -2.64 4.71 -27.05
CA GLY A 80 -3.71 3.75 -27.36
C GLY A 80 -4.81 3.58 -26.29
N HIS A 81 -4.64 4.15 -25.09
CA HIS A 81 -5.61 4.03 -24.00
C HIS A 81 -6.53 5.27 -23.94
N LYS A 82 -7.67 5.21 -24.63
CA LYS A 82 -8.60 6.35 -24.84
C LYS A 82 -9.19 6.95 -23.55
N ASN A 83 -9.06 6.28 -22.41
CA ASN A 83 -9.62 6.70 -21.13
C ASN A 83 -8.58 7.14 -20.09
N SER A 84 -7.28 7.21 -20.44
CA SER A 84 -6.29 7.75 -19.53
C SER A 84 -6.29 9.28 -19.54
N THR A 85 -7.29 9.86 -18.89
CA THR A 85 -7.11 11.22 -18.38
C THR A 85 -6.06 11.14 -17.29
N PHE A 86 -5.13 12.09 -17.23
CA PHE A 86 -4.16 12.18 -16.15
C PHE A 86 -4.93 12.30 -14.84
N LEU A 87 -5.20 11.17 -14.18
CA LEU A 87 -5.95 11.12 -12.94
C LEU A 87 -4.95 11.53 -11.86
N THR A 88 -4.72 12.84 -11.75
CA THR A 88 -4.13 13.43 -10.55
C THR A 88 -4.92 12.81 -9.41
N GLY A 89 -4.28 12.12 -8.45
CA GLY A 89 -4.91 11.31 -7.40
C GLY A 89 -5.86 12.05 -6.43
N ARG A 90 -6.45 13.15 -6.88
CA ARG A 90 -7.70 13.72 -6.41
C ARG A 90 -8.85 12.74 -6.64
N HIS A 91 -9.88 12.88 -5.81
CA HIS A 91 -11.01 11.98 -5.61
C HIS A 91 -11.90 11.73 -6.85
N ASP A 92 -11.56 12.32 -7.99
CA ASP A 92 -12.41 12.60 -9.14
C ASP A 92 -12.87 11.34 -9.86
N ASN A 93 -12.12 10.23 -9.76
CA ASN A 93 -12.51 8.98 -10.42
C ASN A 93 -11.90 7.69 -9.79
N LEU A 94 -12.07 7.50 -8.48
CA LEU A 94 -11.58 6.30 -7.78
C LEU A 94 -12.15 4.99 -8.36
N ASP A 95 -13.39 5.03 -8.87
CA ASP A 95 -14.03 3.89 -9.52
C ASP A 95 -13.29 3.47 -10.79
N ALA A 96 -12.90 4.41 -11.65
CA ALA A 96 -12.14 4.09 -12.86
C ALA A 96 -10.75 3.52 -12.56
N LEU A 97 -10.07 4.02 -11.53
CA LEU A 97 -8.76 3.48 -11.13
C LEU A 97 -8.87 2.02 -10.66
N VAL A 98 -9.92 1.73 -9.88
CA VAL A 98 -10.20 0.37 -9.40
C VAL A 98 -10.54 -0.56 -10.56
N GLU A 99 -11.37 -0.08 -11.48
CA GLU A 99 -11.75 -0.86 -12.66
C GLU A 99 -10.55 -1.10 -13.58
N GLU A 100 -9.72 -0.09 -13.83
CA GLU A 100 -8.48 -0.24 -14.60
C GLU A 100 -7.56 -1.32 -13.99
N THR A 101 -7.40 -1.30 -12.65
CA THR A 101 -6.60 -2.32 -11.95
C THR A 101 -7.21 -3.72 -12.13
N ARG A 102 -8.53 -3.85 -12.02
CA ARG A 102 -9.22 -5.14 -12.20
C ARG A 102 -9.11 -5.65 -13.63
N SER A 103 -9.36 -4.80 -14.65
CA SER A 103 -9.24 -5.20 -16.06
C SER A 103 -7.83 -5.67 -16.37
N LEU A 104 -6.80 -4.93 -15.93
CA LEU A 104 -5.41 -5.33 -16.11
C LEU A 104 -5.07 -6.69 -15.48
N LEU A 105 -5.58 -6.97 -14.27
CA LEU A 105 -5.37 -8.27 -13.63
C LEU A 105 -6.13 -9.42 -14.34
N ASN A 106 -7.28 -9.14 -14.94
CA ASN A 106 -8.09 -10.14 -15.65
C ASN A 106 -7.53 -10.45 -17.04
N ASP A 107 -7.14 -9.42 -17.78
CA ASP A 107 -6.74 -9.53 -19.18
C ASP A 107 -5.33 -10.10 -19.37
N ASN A 108 -4.54 -10.17 -18.28
CA ASN A 108 -3.15 -10.59 -18.32
C ASN A 108 -2.91 -11.80 -17.39
N SER A 109 -2.19 -12.81 -17.91
CA SER A 109 -1.71 -13.94 -17.10
C SER A 109 -0.55 -13.53 -16.19
N GLU A 110 0.26 -12.57 -16.61
CA GLU A 110 1.36 -11.97 -15.85
C GLU A 110 1.31 -10.45 -16.02
N ILE A 111 1.39 -9.69 -14.92
CA ILE A 111 1.45 -8.23 -14.98
C ILE A 111 2.05 -7.63 -13.72
N THR A 112 2.76 -6.51 -13.87
CA THR A 112 3.13 -5.63 -12.76
C THR A 112 2.36 -4.31 -12.88
N ILE A 113 1.65 -3.94 -11.82
CA ILE A 113 0.82 -2.73 -11.75
C ILE A 113 1.39 -1.81 -10.67
N PHE A 114 1.77 -0.59 -11.05
CA PHE A 114 2.16 0.45 -10.10
C PHE A 114 0.95 1.26 -9.65
N GLU A 115 0.92 1.63 -8.37
CA GLU A 115 -0.15 2.44 -7.78
C GLU A 115 -1.56 1.81 -7.98
N GLY A 116 -1.61 0.48 -7.97
CA GLY A 116 -2.80 -0.34 -8.19
C GLY A 116 -3.92 -0.01 -7.21
N ALA A 117 -5.07 0.43 -7.71
CA ALA A 117 -6.20 0.79 -6.87
C ALA A 117 -7.08 -0.43 -6.59
N VAL A 118 -7.26 -0.78 -5.31
CA VAL A 118 -8.05 -1.95 -4.90
C VAL A 118 -9.08 -1.54 -3.87
N ARG A 119 -10.32 -2.01 -4.07
CA ARG A 119 -11.46 -1.74 -3.20
C ARG A 119 -12.14 -3.02 -2.76
N SER A 120 -12.41 -3.12 -1.47
CA SER A 120 -13.31 -4.12 -0.87
C SER A 120 -14.20 -3.45 0.17
N GLY A 121 -15.52 -3.49 -0.03
CA GLY A 121 -16.49 -2.87 0.89
C GLY A 121 -16.14 -1.42 1.27
N PRO A 122 -15.90 -1.12 2.56
CA PRO A 122 -15.54 0.22 3.03
C PRO A 122 -14.05 0.57 2.85
N TYR A 123 -13.23 -0.35 2.34
CA TYR A 123 -11.78 -0.19 2.24
C TYR A 123 -11.34 0.18 0.82
N LEU A 124 -10.37 1.09 0.73
CA LEU A 124 -9.73 1.45 -0.54
C LEU A 124 -8.23 1.65 -0.31
N ILE A 125 -7.42 0.99 -1.11
CA ILE A 125 -5.96 1.13 -1.09
C ILE A 125 -5.44 1.50 -2.48
N ARG A 126 -4.26 2.11 -2.49
CA ARG A 126 -3.40 2.17 -3.68
C ARG A 126 -2.11 1.47 -3.29
N ALA A 127 -1.92 0.27 -3.85
CA ALA A 127 -0.73 -0.53 -3.65
C ALA A 127 0.42 0.11 -4.42
N ASP A 128 1.58 0.31 -3.79
CA ASP A 128 2.74 0.89 -4.49
C ASP A 128 3.11 0.03 -5.71
N ILE A 129 3.17 -1.29 -5.53
CA ILE A 129 3.31 -2.27 -6.62
C ILE A 129 2.42 -3.50 -6.33
N LEU A 130 1.68 -3.96 -7.33
CA LEU A 130 0.88 -5.18 -7.30
C LEU A 130 1.25 -6.03 -8.51
N THR A 131 1.66 -7.28 -8.30
CA THR A 131 2.06 -8.17 -9.41
C THR A 131 1.27 -9.46 -9.43
N LYS A 132 0.87 -9.90 -10.61
CA LYS A 132 0.36 -11.24 -10.88
C LYS A 132 1.45 -12.03 -11.60
N SER A 133 1.79 -13.20 -11.08
CA SER A 133 2.83 -14.08 -11.63
C SER A 133 2.21 -15.12 -12.57
N SER A 134 2.88 -15.44 -13.68
CA SER A 134 2.53 -16.56 -14.55
C SER A 134 2.84 -17.93 -13.93
N ASP A 135 3.84 -17.97 -13.05
CA ASP A 135 4.54 -19.20 -12.67
C ASP A 135 3.98 -19.86 -11.40
N THR A 136 3.12 -19.17 -10.66
CA THR A 136 2.56 -19.64 -9.38
C THR A 136 1.04 -19.74 -9.43
N ASN A 137 0.48 -20.73 -8.71
CA ASN A 137 -0.95 -21.03 -8.57
C ASN A 137 -1.82 -19.79 -8.22
N ASN A 138 -2.17 -19.00 -9.22
CA ASN A 138 -3.05 -17.82 -9.12
C ASN A 138 -2.67 -16.90 -7.93
N GLU A 139 -1.44 -16.36 -7.94
CA GLU A 139 -0.91 -15.56 -6.83
C GLU A 139 -0.79 -14.06 -7.17
N LEU A 140 -1.17 -13.21 -6.22
CA LEU A 140 -0.92 -11.77 -6.23
C LEU A 140 0.14 -11.42 -5.19
N HIS A 141 1.19 -10.72 -5.63
CA HIS A 141 2.20 -10.15 -4.74
C HIS A 141 1.95 -8.66 -4.55
N LEU A 142 1.63 -8.28 -3.32
CA LEU A 142 1.50 -6.89 -2.89
C LEU A 142 2.83 -6.41 -2.33
N MET A 143 3.41 -5.35 -2.89
CA MET A 143 4.69 -4.82 -2.45
C MET A 143 4.53 -3.36 -2.00
N GLU A 144 4.90 -3.12 -0.74
CA GLU A 144 4.86 -1.80 -0.11
C GLU A 144 6.28 -1.23 -0.01
N VAL A 145 6.53 -0.08 -0.65
CA VAL A 145 7.87 0.51 -0.77
C VAL A 145 8.09 1.53 0.33
N LYS A 146 9.18 1.38 1.09
CA LYS A 146 9.58 2.32 2.15
C LYS A 146 10.99 2.84 1.95
N ALA A 147 11.17 4.14 2.19
CA ALA A 147 12.50 4.77 2.21
C ALA A 147 13.35 4.32 3.43
N LYS A 148 12.71 3.74 4.45
CA LYS A 148 13.42 3.14 5.58
C LYS A 148 14.31 2.01 5.05
N SER A 149 15.60 2.12 5.29
CA SER A 149 16.56 1.06 4.96
C SER A 149 16.59 -0.04 6.02
N TRP A 150 16.96 -1.25 5.61
CA TRP A 150 17.28 -2.39 6.49
C TRP A 150 18.71 -2.88 6.21
N ASP A 151 19.21 -3.85 6.97
CA ASP A 151 20.55 -4.42 6.76
C ASP A 151 20.45 -5.94 6.78
N SER A 152 20.60 -6.57 5.61
CA SER A 152 20.43 -8.02 5.47
C SER A 152 21.53 -8.85 6.13
N ARG A 153 22.63 -8.22 6.57
CA ARG A 153 23.66 -8.91 7.37
C ARG A 153 23.23 -9.12 8.82
N LYS A 154 22.17 -8.45 9.26
CA LYS A 154 21.60 -8.62 10.60
C LYS A 154 20.52 -9.67 10.56
N ASP A 155 20.39 -10.43 11.65
CA ASP A 155 19.30 -11.38 11.80
C ASP A 155 17.95 -10.64 11.67
N GLN A 156 17.11 -11.14 10.76
CA GLN A 156 15.80 -10.57 10.49
C GLN A 156 14.87 -10.68 11.70
N ASN A 157 14.97 -11.76 12.48
CA ASN A 157 14.23 -11.92 13.72
C ASN A 157 14.69 -10.90 14.76
N GLU A 158 15.98 -10.63 14.85
CA GLU A 158 16.50 -9.58 15.74
C GLU A 158 16.14 -8.16 15.27
N THR A 159 15.84 -7.99 13.98
CA THR A 159 15.54 -6.69 13.38
C THR A 159 14.03 -6.39 13.36
N LEU A 160 13.19 -7.39 13.07
CA LEU A 160 11.74 -7.25 12.94
C LEU A 160 11.01 -7.63 14.22
N LEU A 161 11.55 -8.57 14.99
CA LEU A 161 10.95 -9.03 16.24
C LEU A 161 11.63 -8.38 17.45
N GLY A 162 10.83 -8.13 18.48
CA GLY A 162 11.27 -7.66 19.79
C GLY A 162 11.96 -8.77 20.59
N LYS A 163 12.41 -8.42 21.80
CA LYS A 163 13.07 -9.36 22.71
C LYS A 163 12.27 -10.67 22.82
N ARG A 164 12.95 -11.80 22.58
CA ARG A 164 12.41 -13.19 22.61
C ARG A 164 11.52 -13.58 21.42
N GLY A 165 11.46 -12.82 20.33
CA GLY A 165 10.75 -13.22 19.10
C GLY A 165 9.21 -13.17 19.19
N LYS A 166 8.63 -12.66 20.29
CA LYS A 166 7.18 -12.75 20.55
C LYS A 166 6.35 -11.55 20.07
N SER A 167 6.99 -10.49 19.58
CA SER A 167 6.29 -9.25 19.19
C SER A 167 7.04 -8.56 18.06
N ILE A 168 6.36 -7.74 17.25
CA ILE A 168 7.01 -6.90 16.25
C ILE A 168 7.66 -5.71 16.94
N GLN A 169 8.87 -5.33 16.55
CA GLN A 169 9.53 -4.13 17.07
C GLN A 169 8.69 -2.88 16.82
N ALA A 170 8.64 -1.98 17.81
CA ALA A 170 7.81 -0.78 17.76
C ALA A 170 8.11 0.12 16.55
N ASN A 171 9.38 0.17 16.10
CA ASN A 171 9.82 0.94 14.94
C ASN A 171 9.48 0.28 13.58
N TYR A 172 9.03 -0.97 13.56
CA TYR A 172 8.56 -1.70 12.37
C TYR A 172 7.05 -1.90 12.37
N ARG A 173 6.41 -1.93 13.55
CA ARG A 173 4.97 -2.12 13.71
C ARG A 173 4.12 -1.24 12.78
N PRO A 174 4.37 0.07 12.60
CA PRO A 174 3.57 0.90 11.69
C PRO A 174 3.67 0.47 10.22
N TYR A 175 4.80 -0.09 9.78
CA TYR A 175 4.98 -0.56 8.41
C TYR A 175 4.35 -1.94 8.21
N ILE A 176 4.45 -2.82 9.20
CA ILE A 176 3.80 -4.14 9.15
C ILE A 176 2.27 -3.99 9.19
N GLN A 177 1.73 -3.11 10.04
CA GLN A 177 0.30 -2.82 10.06
C GLN A 177 -0.20 -2.25 8.73
N ASP A 178 0.60 -1.39 8.10
CA ASP A 178 0.30 -0.78 6.79
C ASP A 178 0.18 -1.85 5.69
N VAL A 179 1.19 -2.71 5.54
CA VAL A 179 1.17 -3.79 4.53
C VAL A 179 0.13 -4.86 4.86
N ALA A 180 -0.10 -5.19 6.13
CA ALA A 180 -1.12 -6.17 6.54
C ALA A 180 -2.54 -5.67 6.23
N PHE A 181 -2.83 -4.39 6.49
CA PHE A 181 -4.11 -3.79 6.11
C PHE A 181 -4.32 -3.87 4.60
N GLN A 182 -3.31 -3.50 3.82
CA GLN A 182 -3.41 -3.57 2.37
C GLN A 182 -3.58 -5.02 1.88
N LYS A 183 -2.82 -5.98 2.42
CA LYS A 183 -2.96 -7.42 2.13
C LYS A 183 -4.40 -7.89 2.34
N MET A 184 -4.97 -7.54 3.49
CA MET A 184 -6.36 -7.88 3.83
C MET A 184 -7.34 -7.32 2.79
N VAL A 185 -7.17 -6.07 2.34
CA VAL A 185 -8.05 -5.46 1.33
C VAL A 185 -7.93 -6.18 -0.02
N VAL A 186 -6.72 -6.55 -0.44
CA VAL A 186 -6.50 -7.31 -1.68
C VAL A 186 -7.12 -8.70 -1.58
N GLN A 187 -6.91 -9.42 -0.48
CA GLN A 187 -7.50 -10.75 -0.25
C GLN A 187 -9.02 -10.74 -0.30
N GLN A 188 -9.66 -9.71 0.27
CA GLN A 188 -11.12 -9.59 0.21
C GLN A 188 -11.63 -9.21 -1.18
N ALA A 189 -10.87 -8.41 -1.94
CA ALA A 189 -11.25 -7.97 -3.27
C ALA A 189 -11.06 -9.06 -4.34
N PHE A 190 -10.14 -10.00 -4.09
CA PHE A 190 -9.68 -11.03 -5.01
C PHE A 190 -9.55 -12.39 -4.28
N PRO A 191 -10.66 -12.95 -3.75
CA PRO A 191 -10.63 -14.18 -2.94
C PRO A 191 -10.14 -15.42 -3.68
N GLU A 192 -10.12 -15.39 -5.01
CA GLU A 192 -9.63 -16.45 -5.88
C GLU A 192 -8.10 -16.51 -5.99
N TYR A 193 -7.38 -15.50 -5.48
CA TYR A 193 -5.93 -15.43 -5.52
C TYR A 193 -5.31 -15.71 -4.14
N LYS A 194 -4.19 -16.47 -4.12
CA LYS A 194 -3.28 -16.42 -2.96
C LYS A 194 -2.66 -15.03 -2.95
N VAL A 195 -2.71 -14.32 -1.84
CA VAL A 195 -2.08 -12.98 -1.73
C VAL A 195 -0.90 -13.06 -0.78
N THR A 196 0.27 -12.68 -1.28
CA THR A 196 1.50 -12.56 -0.51
C THR A 196 1.92 -11.10 -0.48
N ALA A 197 2.40 -10.61 0.67
CA ALA A 197 2.74 -9.20 0.82
C ALA A 197 4.19 -9.01 1.30
N TRP A 198 4.85 -7.99 0.77
CA TRP A 198 6.28 -7.72 0.97
C TRP A 198 6.50 -6.27 1.36
N LEU A 199 7.47 -6.04 2.24
CA LEU A 199 7.96 -4.71 2.57
C LEU A 199 9.29 -4.47 1.84
N VAL A 200 9.27 -3.59 0.86
CA VAL A 200 10.36 -3.32 -0.08
C VAL A 200 11.17 -2.13 0.45
N MET A 201 12.44 -2.37 0.81
CA MET A 201 13.30 -1.40 1.51
C MET A 201 14.74 -1.45 0.99
N PRO A 202 15.47 -0.32 0.94
CA PRO A 202 16.89 -0.31 0.63
C PRO A 202 17.70 -1.16 1.61
N ASP A 203 18.57 -2.03 1.10
CA ASP A 203 19.46 -2.87 1.92
C ASP A 203 20.84 -2.21 2.07
N LYS A 204 21.21 -1.88 3.31
CA LYS A 204 22.51 -1.30 3.67
C LYS A 204 23.68 -2.24 3.42
N ALA A 205 23.44 -3.55 3.38
CA ALA A 205 24.49 -4.53 3.10
C ALA A 205 24.93 -4.51 1.63
N LYS A 206 24.12 -3.93 0.73
CA LYS A 206 24.38 -3.90 -0.70
C LYS A 206 24.94 -2.52 -1.07
N THR A 207 26.27 -2.43 -1.14
CA THR A 207 27.00 -1.20 -1.49
C THR A 207 27.35 -1.07 -2.97
N ASN A 208 27.15 -2.12 -3.77
CA ASN A 208 27.41 -2.08 -5.20
C ASN A 208 26.16 -1.67 -5.98
N SER A 209 26.06 -0.37 -6.27
CA SER A 209 25.26 0.15 -7.37
C SER A 209 25.99 -0.11 -8.69
N GLN A 210 26.09 -1.37 -9.12
CA GLN A 210 26.41 -1.67 -10.52
C GLN A 210 25.08 -1.88 -11.25
N ILE A 211 24.63 -0.86 -11.97
CA ILE A 211 23.65 -1.03 -13.04
C ILE A 211 24.49 -1.44 -14.26
N PRO A 212 24.39 -2.69 -14.73
CA PRO A 212 23.24 -3.10 -15.53
C PRO A 212 22.58 -4.40 -15.04
N ASN A 213 21.25 -4.51 -15.23
CA ASN A 213 20.36 -5.61 -14.77
C ASN A 213 20.04 -5.62 -13.27
N LEU A 214 19.16 -4.69 -12.90
CA LEU A 214 18.65 -4.30 -11.57
C LEU A 214 17.87 -5.39 -10.78
N ASN A 215 17.89 -6.65 -11.19
CA ASN A 215 17.04 -7.73 -10.64
C ASN A 215 17.49 -8.26 -9.27
N THR A 216 18.61 -7.78 -8.72
CA THR A 216 19.25 -8.35 -7.52
C THR A 216 19.17 -7.49 -6.25
N LEU A 217 18.62 -6.28 -6.31
CA LEU A 217 18.57 -5.36 -5.14
C LEU A 217 17.32 -5.50 -4.27
N PHE A 218 16.32 -6.25 -4.71
CA PHE A 218 15.12 -6.52 -3.92
C PHE A 218 14.89 -8.02 -3.90
N GLN A 219 15.46 -8.70 -2.91
CA GLN A 219 15.07 -10.06 -2.60
C GLN A 219 13.79 -10.04 -1.77
N LYS A 220 12.81 -10.73 -2.32
CA LYS A 220 11.55 -11.16 -1.72
C LYS A 220 11.84 -11.92 -0.40
N SER A 221 11.37 -11.45 0.77
CA SER A 221 11.08 -12.28 1.99
C SER A 221 9.57 -12.60 2.22
N GLU A 222 9.15 -13.86 2.07
CA GLU A 222 7.74 -14.28 2.21
C GLU A 222 7.37 -14.15 3.69
N VAL A 223 6.25 -13.50 3.99
CA VAL A 223 5.73 -13.43 5.36
C VAL A 223 4.49 -14.30 5.44
N ASP A 224 4.70 -15.51 5.94
CA ASP A 224 3.62 -16.42 6.28
C ASP A 224 2.90 -15.93 7.54
N PHE A 225 1.57 -15.87 7.45
CA PHE A 225 0.68 -15.62 8.57
C PHE A 225 -0.24 -16.82 8.69
N ASP A 226 0.30 -17.96 9.13
CA ASP A 226 -0.53 -19.07 9.59
C ASP A 226 -1.15 -18.67 10.94
N LEU A 227 -2.42 -18.29 10.88
CA LEU A 227 -3.31 -18.33 12.03
C LEU A 227 -4.01 -19.69 12.00
N ASP A 228 -3.27 -20.75 12.30
CA ASP A 228 -3.86 -22.07 12.45
C ASP A 228 -4.58 -22.18 13.80
N GLU A 229 -5.84 -22.57 13.69
CA GLU A 229 -6.76 -22.92 14.76
C GLU A 229 -6.16 -23.98 15.69
N LYS A 230 -5.76 -23.60 16.91
CA LYS A 230 -5.68 -24.54 18.04
C LYS A 230 -6.19 -23.91 19.33
N SER A 231 -7.50 -24.01 19.51
CA SER A 231 -8.10 -24.28 20.83
C SER A 231 -9.53 -24.80 20.67
N ARG A 232 -9.64 -26.05 20.19
CA ARG A 232 -10.69 -26.96 20.62
C ARG A 232 -10.00 -28.09 21.38
N GLU A 233 -9.97 -27.93 22.69
CA GLU A 233 -10.09 -28.97 23.72
C GLU A 233 -10.41 -28.25 25.03
#